data_AF-A0A4Q6B117-F1
#
_entry.id   AF-A0A4Q6B117-F1
#
_cell.length_a   1.000
_cell.length_b   1.000
_cell.length_c   1.000
_cell.angle_alpha   90.00
_cell.angle_beta   90.00
_cell.angle_gamma   90.00
#
_symmetry.space_group_name_H-M   'P 1'
#
loop_
_entity.id
_entity.type
_entity.pdbx_description
1 polymer ?
#
loop_
_entity_poly.entity_id
_entity_poly.type
_entity_poly.pdbx_seq_one_letter_code
_entity_poly.pdbx_strand_id
1 'polypeptide(L)'
;MPVYYFIYAAITLGCVLFLLRHFIVKSASLPTQLYVQGLHAENNGDYEAAAVTYESALVEIKKGRFNSALQKKILEKLKVLHLVIDYQNDQNFTRTNKTR
;
A
#
# COMPACT_ATOMS: atom_id res chain seq x y z
N MET A 1 -35.62 5.78 40.37
CA MET A 1 -34.34 6.31 39.88
C MET A 1 -33.41 5.25 39.26
N PRO A 2 -33.80 4.53 38.19
CA PRO A 2 -32.87 3.67 37.42
C PRO A 2 -32.55 4.18 36.00
N VAL A 3 -33.28 5.17 35.47
CA VAL A 3 -33.18 5.63 34.07
C VAL A 3 -31.80 6.22 33.73
N TYR A 4 -31.18 6.90 34.69
CA TYR A 4 -29.82 7.45 34.55
C TYR A 4 -28.77 6.37 34.22
N TYR A 5 -28.87 5.18 34.81
CA TYR A 5 -27.92 4.09 34.53
C TYR A 5 -28.02 3.58 33.09
N PHE A 6 -29.24 3.53 32.54
CA PHE A 6 -29.45 3.15 31.14
C PHE A 6 -28.91 4.21 30.18
N ILE A 7 -29.06 5.49 30.50
CA ILE A 7 -28.51 6.59 29.69
C ILE A 7 -26.97 6.55 29.71
N TYR A 8 -26.37 6.37 30.88
CA TYR A 8 -24.91 6.26 31.01
C TYR A 8 -24.36 5.01 30.29
N ALA A 9 -25.04 3.87 30.38
CA ALA A 9 -24.69 2.66 29.65
C ALA A 9 -24.77 2.85 28.13
N ALA A 10 -25.79 3.55 27.62
CA ALA A 10 -25.92 3.83 26.19
C ALA A 10 -24.80 4.75 25.66
N ILE A 11 -24.43 5.78 26.41
CA ILE A 11 -23.36 6.72 26.04
C ILE A 11 -22.00 6.02 26.03
N THR A 12 -21.69 5.27 27.08
CA THR A 12 -20.42 4.52 27.18
C THR A 12 -20.30 3.48 26.08
N LEU A 13 -21.37 2.73 25.78
CA LEU A 13 -21.40 1.78 24.67
C LEU A 13 -21.20 2.47 23.32
N GLY A 14 -21.84 3.63 23.10
CA GLY A 14 -21.68 4.45 21.91
C GLY A 14 -20.23 4.93 21.72
N CYS A 15 -19.58 5.41 22.79
CA CYS A 15 -18.18 5.81 22.76
C CYS A 15 -17.25 4.63 22.45
N VAL A 16 -17.49 3.46 23.05
CA VAL A 16 -16.69 2.25 22.79
C VAL A 16 -16.81 1.81 21.33
N LEU A 17 -18.02 1.78 20.78
CA LEU A 17 -18.27 1.44 19.37
C LEU A 17 -17.65 2.47 18.41
N PHE A 18 -17.71 3.76 18.76
CA PHE A 18 -17.08 4.83 17.98
C PHE A 18 -15.55 4.69 17.94
N LEU A 19 -14.92 4.44 19.09
CA LEU A 19 -13.48 4.22 19.18
C LEU A 19 -13.07 2.96 18.42
N LEU A 20 -13.79 1.83 18.58
CA LEU A 20 -13.54 0.61 17.82
C LEU A 20 -13.59 0.85 16.31
N ARG A 21 -14.62 1.54 15.82
CA ARG A 21 -14.72 1.89 14.40
C ARG A 21 -13.54 2.75 13.94
N HIS A 22 -13.14 3.72 14.74
CA HIS A 22 -12.01 4.59 14.40
C HIS A 22 -10.69 3.81 14.32
N PHE A 23 -10.45 2.87 15.25
CA PHE A 23 -9.28 1.99 15.23
C PHE A 23 -9.27 1.05 14.01
N ILE A 24 -10.41 0.48 13.65
CA ILE A 24 -10.54 -0.40 12.47
C ILE A 24 -10.24 0.39 11.18
N VAL A 25 -10.76 1.61 11.06
CA VAL A 25 -10.48 2.49 9.90
C VAL A 25 -9.01 2.90 9.83
N LYS A 26 -8.31 2.97 10.97
CA LYS A 26 -6.90 3.34 11.04
C LYS A 26 -5.95 2.19 10.68
N SER A 27 -6.41 0.93 10.74
CA SER A 27 -5.64 -0.18 10.17
C SER A 27 -5.58 0.02 8.65
N ALA A 28 -4.40 0.42 8.16
CA ALA A 28 -4.19 0.63 6.73
C ALA A 28 -4.60 -0.65 6.00
N SER A 29 -5.43 -0.51 4.96
CA SER A 29 -5.82 -1.66 4.14
C SER A 29 -4.57 -2.36 3.60
N LEU A 30 -4.60 -3.69 3.47
CA LEU A 30 -3.49 -4.49 2.97
C LEU A 30 -2.85 -3.89 1.68
N PRO A 31 -3.63 -3.40 0.69
CA PRO A 31 -3.08 -2.66 -0.45
C PRO A 31 -2.24 -1.42 -0.11
N THR A 32 -2.67 -0.65 0.89
CA THR A 32 -1.98 0.55 1.33
C THR A 32 -0.67 0.20 2.04
N GLN A 33 -0.66 -0.90 2.80
CA GLN A 33 0.56 -1.42 3.43
C GLN A 33 1.57 -1.87 2.37
N LEU A 34 1.11 -2.64 1.38
CA LEU A 34 1.94 -3.07 0.26
C LEU A 34 2.46 -1.88 -0.56
N TYR A 35 1.64 -0.85 -0.78
CA TYR A 35 2.09 0.38 -1.43
C TYR A 35 3.23 1.07 -0.67
N VAL A 36 3.11 1.19 0.65
CA VAL A 36 4.16 1.78 1.50
C VAL A 36 5.43 0.93 1.48
N GLN A 37 5.30 -0.39 1.51
CA GLN A 37 6.43 -1.31 1.40
C GLN A 37 7.15 -1.18 0.05
N GLY A 38 6.39 -1.10 -1.05
CA GLY A 38 6.94 -0.85 -2.39
C GLY A 38 7.69 0.48 -2.46
N LEU A 39 7.17 1.52 -1.81
CA LEU A 39 7.84 2.83 -1.74
C LEU A 39 9.15 2.78 -0.95
N HIS A 40 9.22 1.98 0.13
CA HIS A 40 10.47 1.78 0.86
C HIS A 40 11.52 1.05 0.02
N ALA A 41 11.12 0.01 -0.72
CA ALA A 41 12.02 -0.69 -1.64
C ALA A 41 12.51 0.24 -2.78
N GLU A 42 11.61 1.05 -3.35
CA GLU A 42 11.94 2.07 -4.37
C GLU A 42 12.98 3.08 -3.83
N ASN A 43 12.78 3.58 -2.61
CA ASN A 43 13.71 4.52 -1.97
C ASN A 43 15.07 3.88 -1.62
N ASN A 44 15.11 2.56 -1.41
CA ASN A 44 16.34 1.82 -1.17
C ASN A 44 17.10 1.48 -2.46
N GLY A 45 16.53 1.80 -3.64
CA GLY A 45 17.09 1.45 -4.94
C GLY A 45 16.85 -0.01 -5.35
N ASP A 46 16.04 -0.75 -4.59
CA ASP A 46 15.65 -2.13 -4.92
C ASP A 46 14.40 -2.10 -5.81
N TYR A 47 14.62 -1.76 -7.07
CA TYR A 47 13.55 -1.57 -8.04
C TYR A 47 12.83 -2.88 -8.36
N GLU A 48 13.53 -4.01 -8.43
CA GLU A 48 12.89 -5.31 -8.68
C GLU A 48 11.95 -5.71 -7.53
N ALA A 49 12.40 -5.60 -6.28
CA ALA A 49 11.53 -5.89 -5.13
C ALA A 49 10.35 -4.91 -5.03
N ALA A 50 10.58 -3.63 -5.35
CA ALA A 50 9.52 -2.64 -5.39
C ALA A 50 8.46 -2.97 -6.46
N ALA A 51 8.86 -3.41 -7.66
CA ALA A 51 7.95 -3.81 -8.73
C ALA A 51 7.06 -4.98 -8.30
N VAL A 52 7.64 -6.05 -7.75
CA VAL A 52 6.90 -7.22 -7.25
C VAL A 52 5.91 -6.85 -6.14
N THR A 53 6.32 -5.93 -5.25
CA THR A 53 5.47 -5.46 -4.15
C THR A 53 4.28 -4.64 -4.67
N TYR A 54 4.51 -3.78 -5.68
CA TYR A 54 3.45 -3.03 -6.35
C TYR A 54 2.48 -3.92 -7.13
N GLU A 55 2.97 -4.96 -7.81
CA GLU A 55 2.12 -5.98 -8.46
C GLU A 55 1.24 -6.71 -7.45
N SER A 56 1.81 -7.10 -6.31
CA SER A 56 1.09 -7.73 -5.20
C SER A 56 -0.01 -6.80 -4.66
N ALA A 57 0.28 -5.50 -4.52
CA ALA A 57 -0.72 -4.51 -4.13
C ALA A 57 -1.88 -4.44 -5.15
N LEU A 58 -1.61 -4.52 -6.46
CA LEU A 58 -2.65 -4.53 -7.49
C LEU A 58 -3.53 -5.78 -7.43
N VAL A 59 -2.95 -6.94 -7.13
CA VAL A 59 -3.71 -8.19 -6.95
C VAL A 59 -4.68 -8.05 -5.77
N GLU A 60 -4.23 -7.50 -4.65
CA GLU A 60 -5.09 -7.26 -3.48
C GLU A 60 -6.16 -6.19 -3.74
N ILE A 61 -5.85 -5.14 -4.52
CA ILE A 61 -6.85 -4.14 -4.93
C ILE A 61 -7.92 -4.78 -5.80
N LYS A 62 -7.56 -5.69 -6.72
CA LYS A 62 -8.52 -6.40 -7.56
C LYS A 62 -9.45 -7.31 -6.76
N LYS A 63 -9.00 -7.85 -5.63
CA LYS A 63 -9.83 -8.66 -4.71
C LYS A 63 -10.84 -7.79 -3.94
N GLY A 64 -10.52 -6.52 -3.70
CA GLY A 64 -11.40 -5.55 -3.06
C GLY A 64 -12.25 -4.75 -4.06
N ARG A 65 -13.39 -4.20 -3.60
CA ARG A 65 -14.21 -3.25 -4.39
C ARG A 65 -13.69 -1.79 -4.35
N PHE A 66 -12.50 -1.53 -3.81
CA PHE A 66 -12.11 -0.17 -3.41
C PHE A 66 -10.76 0.31 -3.92
N ASN A 67 -10.72 1.62 -4.23
CA ASN A 67 -9.61 2.50 -4.57
C ASN A 67 -9.02 2.43 -6.00
N SER A 68 -9.82 2.86 -6.98
CA SER A 68 -9.35 3.21 -8.34
C SER A 68 -8.21 4.24 -8.35
N ALA A 69 -8.19 5.16 -7.39
CA ALA A 69 -7.12 6.16 -7.25
C ALA A 69 -5.77 5.53 -6.85
N LEU A 70 -5.77 4.59 -5.90
CA LEU A 70 -4.55 3.88 -5.49
C LEU A 70 -4.06 2.95 -6.60
N GLN A 71 -4.98 2.25 -7.26
CA GLN A 71 -4.68 1.42 -8.42
C GLN A 71 -3.97 2.22 -9.52
N LYS A 72 -4.51 3.40 -9.87
CA LYS A 72 -3.92 4.27 -10.88
C LYS A 72 -2.50 4.70 -10.49
N LYS A 73 -2.30 5.12 -9.24
CA LYS A 73 -0.96 5.50 -8.74
C LYS A 73 0.03 4.35 -8.81
N ILE A 74 -0.36 3.14 -8.42
CA ILE A 74 0.51 1.97 -8.48
C ILE A 74 0.88 1.67 -9.94
N LEU A 75 -0.09 1.67 -10.86
CA LEU A 75 0.16 1.43 -12.28
C LEU A 75 1.12 2.45 -12.90
N GLU A 76 0.98 3.73 -12.55
CA GLU A 76 1.90 4.78 -13.01
C GLU A 76 3.32 4.55 -12.50
N LYS A 77 3.49 4.22 -11.20
CA LYS A 77 4.79 3.89 -10.63
C LYS A 77 5.43 2.65 -11.27
N LEU A 78 4.65 1.61 -11.52
CA LEU A 78 5.11 0.35 -12.11
C LEU A 78 5.68 0.57 -13.53
N LYS A 79 5.05 1.43 -14.33
CA LYS A 79 5.58 1.81 -15.65
C LYS A 79 6.94 2.49 -15.56
N VAL A 80 7.10 3.42 -14.62
CA VAL A 80 8.38 4.10 -14.42
C VAL A 80 9.43 3.12 -13.94
N LEU A 81 9.07 2.24 -13.00
CA LEU A 81 9.98 1.23 -12.46
C LEU A 81 10.50 0.27 -13.53
N HIS A 82 9.64 -0.26 -14.38
CA HIS A 82 10.06 -1.13 -15.48
C HIS A 82 11.03 -0.42 -16.41
N LEU A 83 10.76 0.84 -16.76
CA LEU A 83 11.67 1.61 -17.60
C LEU A 83 13.05 1.84 -16.92
N VAL A 84 13.07 2.07 -15.61
CA VAL A 84 14.32 2.21 -14.86
C VAL A 84 15.10 0.89 -14.82
N ILE A 85 14.42 -0.23 -14.59
CA ILE A 85 15.02 -1.57 -14.59
C ILE A 85 15.60 -1.89 -15.96
N ASP A 86 14.84 -1.66 -17.05
CA ASP A 86 15.30 -1.88 -18.42
C ASP A 86 16.54 -1.03 -18.74
N TYR A 87 16.53 0.25 -18.35
CA TYR A 87 17.67 1.14 -18.55
C TYR A 87 18.91 0.68 -17.77
N GLN A 88 18.74 0.22 -16.53
CA GLN A 88 19.83 -0.29 -15.72
C GLN A 88 20.42 -1.57 -16.33
N ASN A 89 19.57 -2.43 -16.89
CA ASN A 89 20.00 -3.64 -17.61
C ASN A 89 20.79 -3.29 -18.88
N ASP A 90 20.35 -2.31 -19.66
CA ASP A 90 21.08 -1.83 -20.85
C ASP A 90 22.47 -1.25 -20.50
N GLN A 91 22.55 -0.48 -19.41
CA GLN A 91 23.84 0.02 -18.92
C GLN A 91 24.77 -1.12 -18.48
N ASN A 92 24.25 -2.12 -17.80
CA ASN A 92 25.04 -3.29 -17.39
C ASN A 92 25.52 -4.11 -18.60
N PHE A 93 24.69 -4.25 -19.64
CA PHE A 93 25.04 -4.92 -20.88
C PHE A 93 26.17 -4.18 -21.63
N THR A 94 26.05 -2.85 -21.75
CA THR A 94 27.09 -2.03 -22.41
C THR A 94 28.40 -2.01 -21.62
N ARG A 95 28.33 -1.98 -20.28
CA ARG A 95 29.51 -2.07 -19.41
C ARG A 95 30.25 -3.39 -19.55
N THR A 96 29.53 -4.51 -19.53
CA THR A 96 30.13 -5.85 -19.64
C THR A 96 30.76 -6.10 -21.01
N ASN A 97 30.17 -5.57 -22.08
CA ASN A 97 30.69 -5.70 -23.44
C ASN A 97 31.95 -4.83 -23.69
N LYS A 98 32.11 -3.71 -22.97
CA LYS A 98 33.28 -2.82 -23.10
C LYS A 98 34.54 -3.34 -22.39
N THR A 99 34.40 -4.29 -21.47
CA THR A 99 35.49 -4.91 -20.70
C THR A 99 36.03 -6.20 -21.32
N ARG A 100 35.56 -6.58 -22.51
CA ARG A 100 35.98 -7.78 -23.24
C ARG A 100 36.76 -7.38 -24.50
#